data_AF-A0A7S4US15-F1
#
_entry.id   AF-A0A7S4US15-F1
#
_cell.length_a   1.000
_cell.length_b   1.000
_cell.length_c   1.000
_cell.angle_alpha   90.00
_cell.angle_beta   90.00
_cell.angle_gamma   90.00
#
_symmetry.space_group_name_H-M   'P 1'
#
loop_
_entity.id
_entity.type
_entity.pdbx_description
1 polymer ?
#
loop_
_entity_poly.entity_id
_entity_poly.type
_entity_poly.pdbx_seq_one_letter_code
_entity_poly.pdbx_strand_id
1 'polypeptide(L)'
;MTFHGIDIGFRLVETIEELLKRPDCVSKFDVPHVREIFSGLVEKILDQKLSRHPNLTKQLNVLGFYLIQNSSIEVCISALLLELSAAMDSYIQSVSSYNTKIIEFTCKCLQKVSQRFSRDVVLDIRRILRASENYFQRFPPSQFPGKNNTPVTSIRHIITELVNCKGKSVLTECVSLNMQQTLAYQFVEMAVKNNEVNEYMHRAEITPQRQHMGAEASDGVSSEKNSETLPSADVIHNVFASIKRLNQTEEGIKELFKLLKEHPQMNILSHMNALNTSHRIYCVRRLHRLLQADIASGLLPKGYVLNIPKPEDLKVAPP
;
A
#
# COMPACT_ATOMS: atom_id res chain seq x y z
N MET A 1 -37.97 -18.83 29.08
CA MET A 1 -37.60 -19.84 28.09
C MET A 1 -36.27 -19.46 27.46
N THR A 2 -35.19 -20.09 27.88
CA THR A 2 -33.85 -19.93 27.29
C THR A 2 -33.82 -20.57 25.90
N PHE A 3 -33.48 -19.77 24.90
CA PHE A 3 -33.54 -20.11 23.49
C PHE A 3 -32.49 -21.18 23.14
N HIS A 4 -32.86 -22.47 23.21
CA HIS A 4 -31.98 -23.62 22.89
C HIS A 4 -31.37 -23.56 21.48
N GLY A 5 -31.93 -22.74 20.58
CA GLY A 5 -31.41 -22.56 19.23
C GLY A 5 -30.02 -21.91 19.19
N ILE A 6 -29.67 -21.08 20.18
CA ILE A 6 -28.36 -20.40 20.15
C ILE A 6 -27.22 -21.36 20.48
N ASP A 7 -27.42 -22.30 21.41
CA ASP A 7 -26.43 -23.31 21.79
C ASP A 7 -26.19 -24.34 20.67
N ILE A 8 -27.21 -24.60 19.84
CA ILE A 8 -27.05 -25.38 18.61
C ILE A 8 -26.22 -24.57 17.59
N GLY A 9 -26.52 -23.28 17.44
CA GLY A 9 -25.75 -22.38 16.58
C GLY A 9 -24.27 -22.34 16.94
N PHE A 10 -23.94 -22.22 18.24
CA PHE A 10 -22.55 -22.26 18.72
C PHE A 10 -21.85 -23.57 18.36
N ARG A 11 -22.49 -24.73 18.60
CA ARG A 11 -21.89 -26.04 18.25
C ARG A 11 -21.67 -26.23 16.75
N LEU A 12 -22.57 -25.70 15.91
CA LEU A 12 -22.38 -25.71 14.46
C LEU A 12 -21.20 -24.82 14.05
N VAL A 13 -21.09 -23.63 14.62
CA VAL A 13 -19.97 -22.71 14.39
C VAL A 13 -18.65 -23.35 14.82
N GLU A 14 -18.59 -23.99 15.99
CA GLU A 14 -17.41 -24.74 16.47
C GLU A 14 -17.03 -25.88 15.52
N THR A 15 -18.02 -26.61 15.00
CA THR A 15 -17.76 -27.69 14.03
C THR A 15 -17.14 -27.15 12.73
N ILE A 16 -17.65 -26.01 12.23
CA ILE A 16 -17.09 -25.34 11.06
C ILE A 16 -15.70 -24.78 11.38
N GLU A 17 -15.50 -24.25 12.59
CA GLU A 17 -14.21 -23.75 13.05
C GLU A 17 -13.14 -24.84 13.01
N GLU A 18 -13.44 -26.03 13.54
CA GLU A 18 -12.53 -27.17 13.52
C GLU A 18 -12.22 -27.66 12.10
N LEU A 19 -13.18 -27.56 11.17
CA LEU A 19 -12.91 -27.81 9.74
C LEU A 19 -11.95 -26.75 9.17
N LEU A 20 -12.24 -25.47 9.41
CA LEU A 20 -11.47 -24.36 8.85
C LEU A 20 -10.07 -24.23 9.45
N LYS A 21 -9.85 -24.72 10.67
CA LYS A 21 -8.52 -24.79 11.31
C LYS A 21 -7.55 -25.75 10.61
N ARG A 22 -8.04 -26.71 9.81
CA ARG A 22 -7.23 -27.76 9.19
C ARG A 22 -6.75 -27.36 7.79
N PRO A 23 -5.46 -27.00 7.60
CA PRO A 23 -4.98 -26.52 6.30
C PRO A 23 -5.12 -27.56 5.18
N ASP A 24 -4.96 -28.85 5.50
CA ASP A 24 -5.09 -29.95 4.53
C ASP A 24 -6.50 -30.10 3.95
N CYS A 25 -7.51 -29.61 4.68
CA CYS A 25 -8.90 -29.59 4.24
C CYS A 25 -9.18 -28.32 3.43
N VAL A 26 -8.83 -27.16 3.99
CA VAL A 26 -9.17 -25.85 3.42
C VAL A 26 -8.38 -25.54 2.15
N SER A 27 -7.13 -26.00 2.05
CA SER A 27 -6.32 -25.85 0.82
C SER A 27 -6.91 -26.54 -0.41
N LYS A 28 -7.85 -27.49 -0.22
CA LYS A 28 -8.57 -28.16 -1.31
C LYS A 28 -9.80 -27.39 -1.78
N PHE A 29 -10.19 -26.34 -1.08
CA PHE A 29 -11.30 -25.50 -1.52
C PHE A 29 -10.92 -24.76 -2.80
N ASP A 30 -11.84 -24.77 -3.76
CA ASP A 30 -11.74 -23.96 -4.96
C ASP A 30 -12.40 -22.59 -4.77
N VAL A 31 -12.42 -21.79 -5.84
CA VAL A 31 -12.95 -20.42 -5.81
C VAL A 31 -14.43 -20.36 -5.44
N PRO A 32 -15.33 -21.15 -6.07
CA PRO A 32 -16.72 -21.27 -5.63
C PRO A 32 -16.89 -21.55 -4.13
N HIS A 33 -16.18 -22.55 -3.59
CA HIS A 33 -16.32 -22.92 -2.17
C HIS A 33 -15.90 -21.77 -1.24
N VAL A 34 -14.72 -21.17 -1.48
CA VAL A 34 -14.24 -20.05 -0.65
C VAL A 34 -15.19 -18.86 -0.75
N ARG A 35 -15.71 -18.56 -1.95
CA ARG A 35 -16.64 -17.46 -2.16
C ARG A 35 -17.96 -17.66 -1.42
N GLU A 36 -18.54 -18.86 -1.50
CA GLU A 36 -19.83 -19.16 -0.86
C GLU A 36 -19.73 -19.06 0.66
N ILE A 37 -18.69 -19.67 1.25
CA ILE A 37 -18.45 -19.57 2.71
C ILE A 37 -18.22 -18.11 3.10
N PHE A 38 -17.40 -17.38 2.34
CA PHE A 38 -17.11 -15.97 2.62
C PHE A 38 -18.38 -15.11 2.55
N SER A 39 -19.19 -15.25 1.50
CA SER A 39 -20.43 -14.49 1.32
C SER A 39 -21.40 -14.74 2.46
N GLY A 40 -21.60 -16.01 2.84
CA GLY A 40 -22.42 -16.39 4.00
C GLY A 40 -21.91 -15.80 5.32
N LEU A 41 -20.58 -15.83 5.55
CA LEU A 41 -19.98 -15.22 6.74
C LEU A 41 -20.20 -13.70 6.77
N VAL A 42 -19.95 -13.00 5.67
CA VAL A 42 -20.11 -11.54 5.59
C VAL A 42 -21.56 -11.13 5.83
N GLU A 43 -22.51 -11.81 5.19
CA GLU A 43 -23.94 -11.54 5.38
C GLU A 43 -24.33 -11.65 6.87
N LYS A 44 -23.87 -12.70 7.56
CA LYS A 44 -24.17 -12.89 8.99
C LYS A 44 -23.40 -11.97 9.91
N ILE A 45 -22.15 -11.62 9.60
CA ILE A 45 -21.38 -10.64 10.38
C ILE A 45 -22.00 -9.25 10.31
N LEU A 46 -22.59 -8.88 9.17
CA LEU A 46 -23.22 -7.57 8.97
C LEU A 46 -24.70 -7.52 9.37
N ASP A 47 -25.31 -8.66 9.73
CA ASP A 47 -26.70 -8.72 10.19
C ASP A 47 -26.88 -8.01 11.54
N GLN A 48 -27.69 -6.96 11.55
CA GLN A 48 -27.99 -6.18 12.75
C GLN A 48 -28.67 -6.99 13.86
N LYS A 49 -29.37 -8.07 13.52
CA LYS A 49 -30.00 -8.96 14.52
C LYS A 49 -28.95 -9.74 15.31
N LEU A 50 -27.85 -10.11 14.64
CA LEU A 50 -26.71 -10.80 15.26
C LEU A 50 -25.84 -9.88 16.11
N SER A 51 -25.92 -8.56 15.93
CA SER A 51 -25.23 -7.58 16.80
C SER A 51 -25.61 -7.68 18.29
N ARG A 52 -26.75 -8.31 18.61
CA ARG A 52 -27.17 -8.61 20.00
C ARG A 52 -26.39 -9.77 20.64
N HIS A 53 -25.59 -10.50 19.85
CA HIS A 53 -24.80 -11.66 20.27
C HIS A 53 -23.32 -11.46 19.89
N PRO A 54 -22.58 -10.56 20.57
CA PRO A 54 -21.22 -10.18 20.18
C PRO A 54 -20.23 -11.36 20.17
N ASN A 55 -20.45 -12.37 21.03
CA ASN A 55 -19.63 -13.59 21.04
C ASN A 55 -19.76 -14.38 19.74
N LEU A 56 -20.97 -14.46 19.18
CA LEU A 56 -21.22 -15.15 17.92
C LEU A 56 -20.61 -14.37 16.75
N THR A 57 -20.78 -13.03 16.71
CA THR A 57 -20.10 -12.19 15.71
C THR A 57 -18.59 -12.33 15.79
N LYS A 58 -18.01 -12.42 17.00
CA LYS A 58 -16.58 -12.65 17.20
C LYS A 58 -16.14 -14.00 16.63
N GLN A 59 -16.88 -15.08 16.90
CA GLN A 59 -16.58 -16.40 16.34
C GLN A 59 -16.72 -16.44 14.82
N LEU A 60 -17.75 -15.81 14.24
CA LEU A 60 -17.88 -15.72 12.77
C LEU A 60 -16.68 -14.99 12.13
N ASN A 61 -16.16 -13.94 12.78
CA ASN A 61 -14.93 -13.29 12.33
C ASN A 61 -13.70 -14.22 12.44
N VAL A 62 -13.64 -15.07 13.47
CA VAL A 62 -12.59 -16.10 13.62
C VAL A 62 -12.68 -17.14 12.50
N LEU A 63 -13.90 -17.58 12.12
CA LEU A 63 -14.09 -18.46 10.95
C LEU A 63 -13.55 -17.80 9.67
N GLY A 64 -13.89 -16.53 9.43
CA GLY A 64 -13.39 -15.79 8.26
C GLY A 64 -11.87 -15.69 8.25
N PHE A 65 -11.25 -15.51 9.42
CA PHE A 65 -9.79 -15.53 9.56
C PHE A 65 -9.20 -16.90 9.20
N TYR A 66 -9.74 -18.01 9.73
CA TYR A 66 -9.23 -19.34 9.42
C TYR A 66 -9.42 -19.70 7.94
N LEU A 67 -10.56 -19.34 7.35
CA LEU A 67 -10.79 -19.50 5.91
C LEU A 67 -9.70 -18.80 5.10
N ILE A 68 -9.43 -17.52 5.40
CA ILE A 68 -8.40 -16.72 4.72
C ILE A 68 -7.00 -17.25 4.96
N GLN A 69 -6.69 -17.71 6.18
CA GLN A 69 -5.35 -18.15 6.56
C GLN A 69 -4.99 -19.50 5.92
N ASN A 70 -5.96 -20.42 5.82
CA ASN A 70 -5.71 -21.81 5.46
C ASN A 70 -6.09 -22.15 4.00
N SER A 71 -6.80 -21.27 3.31
CA SER A 71 -7.04 -21.41 1.86
C SER A 71 -5.81 -21.02 1.04
N SER A 72 -5.73 -21.54 -0.19
CA SER A 72 -4.72 -21.12 -1.15
C SER A 72 -4.85 -19.63 -1.50
N ILE A 73 -3.72 -18.93 -1.59
CA ILE A 73 -3.67 -17.46 -1.67
C ILE A 73 -4.37 -16.96 -2.94
N GLU A 74 -4.04 -17.53 -4.08
CA GLU A 74 -4.61 -17.19 -5.39
C GLU A 74 -6.10 -17.51 -5.48
N VAL A 75 -6.56 -18.58 -4.81
CA VAL A 75 -7.98 -18.94 -4.70
C VAL A 75 -8.71 -17.91 -3.86
N CYS A 76 -8.18 -17.54 -2.70
CA CYS A 76 -8.73 -16.50 -1.85
C CYS A 76 -8.86 -15.16 -2.58
N ILE A 77 -7.80 -14.70 -3.27
CA ILE A 77 -7.86 -13.45 -4.02
C ILE A 77 -8.94 -13.52 -5.10
N SER A 78 -8.97 -14.61 -5.88
CA SER A 78 -9.97 -14.79 -6.94
C SER A 78 -11.40 -14.76 -6.38
N ALA A 79 -11.66 -15.48 -5.28
CA ALA A 79 -12.97 -15.52 -4.63
C ALA A 79 -13.39 -14.15 -4.08
N LEU A 80 -12.48 -13.46 -3.39
CA LEU A 80 -12.75 -12.13 -2.82
C LEU A 80 -12.96 -11.08 -3.91
N LEU A 81 -12.26 -11.15 -5.05
CA LEU A 81 -12.50 -10.22 -6.17
C LEU A 81 -13.83 -10.46 -6.89
N LEU A 82 -14.27 -11.72 -6.97
CA LEU A 82 -15.62 -12.04 -7.43
C LEU A 82 -16.70 -11.52 -6.47
N GLU A 83 -16.48 -11.64 -5.17
CA GLU A 83 -17.41 -11.11 -4.17
C GLU A 83 -17.42 -9.58 -4.17
N LEU A 84 -16.26 -8.95 -4.31
CA LEU A 84 -16.13 -7.51 -4.46
C LEU A 84 -16.88 -7.03 -5.71
N SER A 85 -16.76 -7.77 -6.82
CA SER A 85 -17.50 -7.47 -8.05
C SER A 85 -19.00 -7.50 -7.84
N ALA A 86 -19.52 -8.54 -7.19
CA ALA A 86 -20.96 -8.67 -6.90
C ALA A 86 -21.45 -7.53 -5.97
N ALA A 87 -20.68 -7.20 -4.94
CA ALA A 87 -20.99 -6.10 -4.04
C ALA A 87 -20.97 -4.74 -4.76
N MET A 88 -20.05 -4.55 -5.71
CA MET A 88 -19.98 -3.35 -6.55
C MET A 88 -21.15 -3.25 -7.52
N ASP A 89 -21.57 -4.35 -8.17
CA ASP A 89 -22.78 -4.37 -9.00
C ASP A 89 -24.00 -3.94 -8.17
N SER A 90 -24.18 -4.52 -6.98
CA SER A 90 -25.27 -4.15 -6.07
C SER A 90 -25.17 -2.69 -5.61
N TYR A 91 -23.96 -2.18 -5.38
CA TYR A 91 -23.74 -0.78 -5.02
C TYR A 91 -24.11 0.19 -6.15
N ILE A 92 -23.74 -0.13 -7.40
CA ILE A 92 -24.08 0.69 -8.57
C ILE A 92 -25.58 0.70 -8.81
N GLN A 93 -26.26 -0.45 -8.63
CA GLN A 93 -27.72 -0.55 -8.76
C GLN A 93 -28.47 0.15 -7.61
N SER A 94 -27.96 0.02 -6.38
CA SER A 94 -28.55 0.59 -5.18
C SER A 94 -27.47 0.99 -4.19
N VAL A 95 -27.21 2.29 -4.11
CA VAL A 95 -26.25 2.85 -3.16
C VAL A 95 -26.82 2.71 -1.74
N SER A 96 -26.33 1.72 -1.00
CA SER A 96 -26.75 1.45 0.36
C SER A 96 -25.55 1.37 1.31
N SER A 97 -25.75 1.75 2.57
CA SER A 97 -24.73 1.62 3.61
C SER A 97 -24.31 0.17 3.86
N TYR A 98 -25.20 -0.79 3.56
CA TYR A 98 -24.91 -2.22 3.61
C TYR A 98 -23.91 -2.63 2.51
N ASN A 99 -24.14 -2.23 1.26
CA ASN A 99 -23.23 -2.52 0.15
C ASN A 99 -21.85 -1.89 0.37
N THR A 100 -21.79 -0.67 0.92
CA THR A 100 -20.52 -0.03 1.31
C THR A 100 -19.76 -0.84 2.35
N LYS A 101 -20.45 -1.37 3.38
CA LYS A 101 -19.82 -2.21 4.42
C LYS A 101 -19.28 -3.52 3.86
N ILE A 102 -19.99 -4.16 2.91
CA ILE A 102 -19.49 -5.36 2.23
C ILE A 102 -18.21 -5.02 1.47
N ILE A 103 -18.21 -3.95 0.67
CA ILE A 103 -17.03 -3.50 -0.09
C ILE A 103 -15.83 -3.27 0.83
N GLU A 104 -16.02 -2.53 1.93
CA GLU A 104 -14.97 -2.24 2.92
C GLU A 104 -14.46 -3.52 3.60
N PHE A 105 -15.36 -4.42 3.98
CA PHE A 105 -14.99 -5.69 4.61
C PHE A 105 -14.18 -6.57 3.66
N THR A 106 -14.65 -6.74 2.42
CA THR A 106 -13.95 -7.52 1.38
C THR A 106 -12.57 -6.93 1.08
N CYS A 107 -12.44 -5.59 1.03
CA CYS A 107 -11.14 -4.93 0.88
C CYS A 107 -10.19 -5.20 2.06
N LYS A 108 -10.69 -5.22 3.31
CA LYS A 108 -9.88 -5.60 4.48
C LYS A 108 -9.43 -7.07 4.41
N CYS A 109 -10.29 -7.97 3.94
CA CYS A 109 -9.93 -9.37 3.73
C CYS A 109 -8.86 -9.54 2.66
N LEU A 110 -8.97 -8.81 1.54
CA LEU A 110 -7.93 -8.75 0.50
C LEU A 110 -6.57 -8.30 1.07
N GLN A 111 -6.57 -7.27 1.93
CA GLN A 111 -5.37 -6.83 2.64
C GLN A 111 -4.82 -7.90 3.61
N LYS A 112 -5.69 -8.68 4.26
CA LYS A 112 -5.25 -9.80 5.10
C LYS A 112 -4.63 -10.93 4.29
N VAL A 113 -5.12 -11.19 3.07
CA VAL A 113 -4.51 -12.18 2.18
C VAL A 113 -3.15 -11.69 1.68
N SER A 114 -2.97 -10.41 1.34
CA SER A 114 -1.67 -9.88 0.87
C SER A 114 -0.57 -9.99 1.93
N GLN A 115 -0.92 -9.94 3.22
CA GLN A 115 0.01 -10.15 4.33
C GLN A 115 0.63 -11.56 4.36
N ARG A 116 0.05 -12.53 3.63
CA ARG A 116 0.57 -13.90 3.52
C ARG A 116 1.60 -14.05 2.39
N PHE A 117 1.84 -13.00 1.60
CA PHE A 117 2.82 -13.07 0.53
C PHE A 117 4.23 -13.15 1.10
N SER A 118 5.03 -14.05 0.55
CA SER A 118 6.44 -14.17 0.87
C SER A 118 7.24 -14.62 -0.35
N ARG A 119 8.56 -14.50 -0.28
CA ARG A 119 9.44 -14.94 -1.37
C ARG A 119 9.36 -16.46 -1.57
N ASP A 120 9.22 -17.21 -0.49
CA ASP A 120 9.30 -18.68 -0.47
C ASP A 120 7.99 -19.37 -0.87
N VAL A 121 6.85 -18.70 -0.71
CA VAL A 121 5.54 -19.26 -1.08
C VAL A 121 5.39 -19.35 -2.59
N VAL A 122 5.07 -20.53 -3.12
CA VAL A 122 4.72 -20.70 -4.53
C VAL A 122 3.36 -20.05 -4.79
N LEU A 123 3.30 -19.16 -5.78
CA LEU A 123 2.08 -18.42 -6.13
C LEU A 123 1.78 -18.60 -7.61
N ASP A 124 0.50 -18.82 -7.94
CA ASP A 124 0.03 -18.68 -9.33
C ASP A 124 -0.15 -17.19 -9.66
N ILE A 125 0.94 -16.59 -10.14
CA ILE A 125 0.99 -15.19 -10.55
C ILE A 125 -0.05 -14.90 -11.64
N ARG A 126 -0.24 -15.82 -12.60
CA ARG A 126 -1.16 -15.63 -13.72
C ARG A 126 -2.60 -15.52 -13.24
N ARG A 127 -3.00 -16.37 -12.31
CA ARG A 127 -4.36 -16.37 -11.75
C ARG A 127 -4.67 -15.06 -11.01
N ILE A 128 -3.73 -14.58 -10.19
CA ILE A 128 -3.89 -13.31 -9.46
C ILE A 128 -4.01 -12.12 -10.43
N LEU A 129 -3.14 -12.07 -11.44
CA LEU A 129 -3.16 -11.01 -12.46
C LEU A 129 -4.46 -11.02 -13.27
N ARG A 130 -4.92 -12.19 -13.73
CA ARG A 130 -6.19 -12.33 -14.47
C ARG A 130 -7.39 -11.92 -13.62
N ALA A 131 -7.44 -12.34 -12.36
CA ALA A 131 -8.54 -11.96 -11.47
C ALA A 131 -8.59 -10.44 -11.23
N SER A 132 -7.43 -9.81 -11.05
CA SER A 132 -7.30 -8.36 -10.92
C SER A 132 -7.73 -7.62 -12.19
N GLU A 133 -7.29 -8.11 -13.35
CA GLU A 133 -7.64 -7.53 -14.64
C GLU A 133 -9.13 -7.64 -14.95
N ASN A 134 -9.72 -8.82 -14.73
CA ASN A 134 -11.16 -9.02 -14.91
C ASN A 134 -11.99 -8.03 -14.06
N TYR A 135 -11.52 -7.73 -12.84
CA TYR A 135 -12.15 -6.71 -12.02
C TYR A 135 -12.04 -5.32 -12.65
N PHE A 136 -10.84 -4.90 -13.06
CA PHE A 136 -10.63 -3.56 -13.64
C PHE A 136 -11.32 -3.36 -15.00
N GLN A 137 -11.46 -4.41 -15.81
CA GLN A 137 -12.22 -4.35 -17.06
C GLN A 137 -13.70 -4.08 -16.81
N ARG A 138 -14.26 -4.71 -15.78
CA ARG A 138 -15.66 -4.52 -15.40
C ARG A 138 -15.90 -3.20 -14.68
N PHE A 139 -14.94 -2.78 -13.87
CA PHE A 139 -15.02 -1.62 -12.98
C PHE A 139 -13.80 -0.70 -13.16
N PRO A 140 -13.66 -0.01 -14.31
CA PRO A 140 -12.56 0.92 -14.53
C PRO A 140 -12.62 2.10 -13.54
N PRO A 141 -11.48 2.65 -13.09
CA PRO A 141 -11.44 3.78 -12.14
C PRO A 141 -12.24 5.01 -12.58
N SER A 142 -12.39 5.22 -13.88
CA SER A 142 -13.19 6.30 -14.46
C SER A 142 -14.67 6.23 -14.08
N GLN A 143 -15.20 5.04 -13.76
CA GLN A 143 -16.58 4.85 -13.31
C GLN A 143 -16.80 5.24 -11.84
N PHE A 144 -15.75 5.63 -11.11
CA PHE A 144 -15.82 6.00 -9.70
C PHE A 144 -15.45 7.47 -9.47
N PRO A 145 -16.22 8.44 -9.98
CA PRO A 145 -15.97 9.84 -9.71
C PRO A 145 -16.23 10.13 -8.22
N GLY A 146 -15.16 10.10 -7.43
CA GLY A 146 -15.03 10.92 -6.22
C GLY A 146 -15.64 10.42 -4.92
N LYS A 147 -15.34 9.18 -4.45
CA LYS A 147 -15.05 8.94 -3.00
C LYS A 147 -14.67 7.51 -2.59
N ASN A 148 -15.05 6.45 -3.30
CA ASN A 148 -14.70 5.08 -2.87
C ASN A 148 -13.66 4.42 -3.78
N ASN A 149 -12.43 4.94 -3.75
CA ASN A 149 -11.26 4.34 -4.42
C ASN A 149 -10.69 3.13 -3.65
N THR A 150 -11.36 2.68 -2.59
CA THR A 150 -10.91 1.59 -1.73
C THR A 150 -10.69 0.28 -2.49
N PRO A 151 -11.59 -0.15 -3.41
CA PRO A 151 -11.37 -1.36 -4.21
C PRO A 151 -10.12 -1.27 -5.07
N VAL A 152 -9.97 -0.20 -5.85
CA VAL A 152 -8.81 0.02 -6.73
C VAL A 152 -7.51 0.07 -5.92
N THR A 153 -7.54 0.76 -4.77
CA THR A 153 -6.37 0.86 -3.88
C THR A 153 -5.98 -0.49 -3.29
N SER A 154 -6.97 -1.32 -2.90
CA SER A 154 -6.74 -2.65 -2.33
C SER A 154 -6.17 -3.62 -3.36
N ILE A 155 -6.69 -3.62 -4.58
CA ILE A 155 -6.17 -4.45 -5.68
C ILE A 155 -4.77 -3.99 -6.09
N ARG A 156 -4.54 -2.67 -6.20
CA ARG A 156 -3.21 -2.11 -6.44
C ARG A 156 -2.21 -2.51 -5.36
N HIS A 157 -2.64 -2.55 -4.09
CA HIS A 157 -1.79 -3.02 -2.99
C HIS A 157 -1.43 -4.50 -3.15
N ILE A 158 -2.39 -5.38 -3.49
CA ILE A 158 -2.11 -6.79 -3.81
C ILE A 158 -1.06 -6.92 -4.91
N ILE A 159 -1.23 -6.17 -6.02
CA ILE A 159 -0.28 -6.18 -7.14
C ILE A 159 1.10 -5.70 -6.67
N THR A 160 1.16 -4.65 -5.85
CA THR A 160 2.42 -4.12 -5.31
C THR A 160 3.13 -5.17 -4.45
N GLU A 161 2.42 -5.84 -3.53
CA GLU A 161 3.01 -6.89 -2.70
C GLU A 161 3.44 -8.11 -3.53
N LEU A 162 2.69 -8.46 -4.58
CA LEU A 162 3.07 -9.53 -5.50
C LEU A 162 4.42 -9.23 -6.15
N VAL A 163 4.60 -7.99 -6.62
CA VAL A 163 5.85 -7.51 -7.22
C VAL A 163 6.98 -7.40 -6.19
N ASN A 164 6.69 -7.01 -4.94
CA ASN A 164 7.69 -7.01 -3.86
C ASN A 164 8.23 -8.41 -3.57
N CYS A 165 7.37 -9.43 -3.65
CA CYS A 165 7.75 -10.81 -3.35
C CYS A 165 8.38 -11.53 -4.54
N LYS A 166 7.89 -11.29 -5.77
CA LYS A 166 8.30 -12.05 -6.97
C LYS A 166 9.15 -11.25 -7.96
N GLY A 167 9.29 -9.95 -7.76
CA GLY A 167 10.14 -9.07 -8.55
C GLY A 167 9.70 -9.00 -10.01
N LYS A 168 10.69 -8.95 -10.91
CA LYS A 168 10.49 -8.76 -12.35
C LYS A 168 9.76 -9.91 -13.04
N SER A 169 9.69 -11.09 -12.43
CA SER A 169 8.97 -12.25 -12.99
C SER A 169 7.48 -11.93 -13.22
N VAL A 170 6.87 -11.08 -12.39
CA VAL A 170 5.48 -10.64 -12.55
C VAL A 170 5.29 -9.89 -13.87
N LEU A 171 6.25 -9.06 -14.27
CA LEU A 171 6.20 -8.32 -15.54
C LEU A 171 6.28 -9.26 -16.74
N THR A 172 7.16 -10.27 -16.68
CA THR A 172 7.26 -11.33 -17.69
C THR A 172 5.94 -12.07 -17.86
N GLU A 173 5.28 -12.39 -16.74
CA GLU A 173 3.96 -13.02 -16.76
C GLU A 173 2.90 -12.13 -17.42
N CYS A 174 2.86 -10.83 -17.11
CA CYS A 174 1.94 -9.91 -17.76
C CYS A 174 2.15 -9.83 -19.29
N VAL A 175 3.40 -9.84 -19.76
CA VAL A 175 3.71 -9.87 -21.20
C VAL A 175 3.18 -11.15 -21.83
N SER A 176 3.38 -12.30 -21.19
CA SER A 176 2.89 -13.59 -21.68
C SER A 176 1.36 -13.71 -21.68
N LEU A 177 0.68 -12.89 -20.88
CA LEU A 177 -0.77 -12.78 -20.79
C LEU A 177 -1.35 -11.70 -21.72
N ASN A 178 -0.51 -11.02 -22.52
CA ASN A 178 -0.91 -9.90 -23.39
C ASN A 178 -1.59 -8.73 -22.64
N MET A 179 -1.10 -8.41 -21.44
CA MET A 179 -1.70 -7.38 -20.58
C MET A 179 -1.10 -5.98 -20.75
N GLN A 180 -0.21 -5.74 -21.72
CA GLN A 180 0.60 -4.50 -21.79
C GLN A 180 -0.21 -3.21 -21.86
N GLN A 181 -1.46 -3.29 -22.33
CA GLN A 181 -2.37 -2.14 -22.45
C GLN A 181 -3.36 -2.04 -21.29
N THR A 182 -3.24 -2.87 -20.25
CA THR A 182 -4.20 -2.93 -19.17
C THR A 182 -3.79 -2.14 -17.94
N LEU A 183 -4.77 -1.78 -17.11
CA LEU A 183 -4.52 -1.06 -15.86
C LEU A 183 -3.70 -1.90 -14.87
N ALA A 184 -3.95 -3.21 -14.81
CA ALA A 184 -3.17 -4.12 -13.98
C ALA A 184 -1.68 -4.09 -14.37
N TYR A 185 -1.36 -4.07 -15.67
CA TYR A 185 0.02 -3.93 -16.14
C TYR A 185 0.65 -2.61 -15.73
N GLN A 186 -0.07 -1.49 -15.85
CA GLN A 186 0.44 -0.18 -15.42
C GLN A 186 0.80 -0.19 -13.92
N PHE A 187 -0.01 -0.83 -13.07
CA PHE A 187 0.30 -0.99 -11.66
C PHE A 187 1.51 -1.90 -11.41
N VAL A 188 1.64 -3.00 -12.15
CA VAL A 188 2.84 -3.88 -12.09
C VAL A 188 4.09 -3.10 -12.48
N GLU A 189 4.05 -2.39 -13.61
CA GLU A 189 5.19 -1.62 -14.11
C GLU A 189 5.64 -0.56 -13.10
N MET A 190 4.68 0.18 -12.54
CA MET A 190 4.95 1.18 -11.50
C MET A 190 5.58 0.55 -10.25
N ALA A 191 5.09 -0.62 -9.81
CA ALA A 191 5.64 -1.32 -8.65
C ALA A 191 7.07 -1.85 -8.92
N VAL A 192 7.34 -2.38 -10.11
CA VAL A 192 8.68 -2.84 -10.51
C VAL A 192 9.66 -1.67 -10.51
N LYS A 193 9.31 -0.55 -11.17
CA LYS A 193 10.14 0.67 -11.19
C LYS A 193 10.42 1.18 -9.76
N ASN A 194 9.42 1.15 -8.88
CA ASN A 194 9.61 1.52 -7.47
C ASN A 194 10.61 0.60 -6.75
N ASN A 195 10.58 -0.71 -7.01
CA ASN A 195 11.51 -1.66 -6.42
C ASN A 195 12.94 -1.50 -6.95
N GLU A 196 13.12 -1.26 -8.25
CA GLU A 196 14.43 -0.97 -8.83
C GLU A 196 15.06 0.28 -8.21
N VAL A 197 14.26 1.33 -8.00
CA VAL A 197 14.73 2.56 -7.34
C VAL A 197 15.13 2.27 -5.88
N ASN A 198 14.35 1.49 -5.14
CA ASN A 198 14.70 1.13 -3.76
C ASN A 198 15.98 0.27 -3.69
N GLU A 199 16.16 -0.68 -4.60
CA GLU A 199 17.38 -1.49 -4.69
C GLU A 199 18.61 -0.66 -5.05
N TYR A 200 18.45 0.33 -5.95
CA TYR A 200 19.52 1.25 -6.31
C TYR A 200 19.94 2.12 -5.11
N MET A 201 18.96 2.64 -4.35
CA MET A 201 19.23 3.40 -3.12
C MET A 201 20.00 2.54 -2.10
N HIS A 202 19.57 1.31 -1.84
CA HIS A 202 20.28 0.40 -0.94
C HIS A 202 21.69 0.02 -1.43
N ARG A 203 21.91 -0.09 -2.75
CA ARG A 203 23.25 -0.33 -3.29
C ARG A 203 24.17 0.89 -3.22
N ALA A 204 23.62 2.09 -3.40
CA ALA A 204 24.36 3.34 -3.25
C ALA A 204 24.82 3.58 -1.79
N GLU A 205 24.07 3.07 -0.80
CA GLU A 205 24.41 3.11 0.63
C GLU A 205 25.62 2.21 1.01
N ILE A 206 25.89 1.13 0.26
CA ILE A 206 26.92 0.12 0.61
C ILE A 206 28.31 0.44 0.00
N THR A 207 28.43 1.47 -0.84
CA THR A 207 29.74 1.82 -1.44
C THR A 207 30.55 2.66 -0.44
N PRO A 208 31.73 2.19 0.06
CA PRO A 208 32.50 2.92 1.06
C PRO A 208 32.96 4.26 0.47
N GLN A 209 32.58 5.37 1.12
CA GLN A 209 33.13 6.69 0.82
C GLN A 209 34.64 6.65 1.08
N ARG A 210 35.45 6.74 0.01
CA ARG A 210 36.89 7.03 0.11
C ARG A 210 37.03 8.38 0.82
N GLN A 211 37.50 8.33 2.07
CA GLN A 211 37.92 9.49 2.84
C GLN A 211 39.05 10.20 2.09
N HIS A 212 38.80 11.44 1.65
CA HIS A 212 39.88 12.37 1.34
C HIS A 212 40.15 13.20 2.59
N MET A 213 41.28 12.90 3.25
CA MET A 213 41.95 13.84 4.15
C MET A 213 42.51 15.00 3.33
N GLY A 214 42.40 16.21 3.88
CA GLY A 214 43.04 17.42 3.38
C GLY A 214 42.71 18.58 4.30
N ALA A 215 43.52 18.77 5.33
CA ALA A 215 43.55 19.97 6.15
C ALA A 215 44.24 21.10 5.37
N GLU A 216 43.77 22.35 5.52
CA GLU A 216 44.61 23.53 5.73
C GLU A 216 43.75 24.78 5.99
N ALA A 217 44.33 25.71 6.77
CA ALA A 217 43.70 26.82 7.45
C ALA A 217 44.02 28.19 6.82
N SER A 218 43.15 29.18 7.07
CA SER A 218 43.32 30.65 6.92
C SER A 218 43.66 31.16 5.50
N ASP A 219 43.32 32.36 5.05
CA ASP A 219 43.00 33.64 5.69
C ASP A 219 42.16 34.49 4.70
N GLY A 220 41.45 35.51 5.19
CA GLY A 220 40.39 36.21 4.45
C GLY A 220 40.84 37.22 3.38
N VAL A 221 39.93 37.52 2.43
CA VAL A 221 39.68 38.86 1.85
C VAL A 221 38.23 38.91 1.33
N SER A 222 37.56 40.00 1.66
CA SER A 222 36.19 40.42 1.33
C SER A 222 35.90 40.63 -0.17
N SER A 223 34.70 40.24 -0.64
CA SER A 223 33.87 41.10 -1.49
C SER A 223 32.43 40.57 -1.67
N GLU A 224 31.48 41.40 -1.23
CA GLU A 224 30.22 41.78 -1.88
C GLU A 224 29.11 40.73 -2.18
N LYS A 225 28.05 40.85 -1.37
CA LYS A 225 26.61 40.84 -1.72
C LYS A 225 26.05 39.64 -2.49
N ASN A 226 25.56 38.67 -1.73
CA ASN A 226 24.13 38.35 -1.69
C ASN A 226 23.82 37.59 -0.40
N SER A 227 23.27 38.31 0.59
CA SER A 227 22.68 37.70 1.77
C SER A 227 21.40 36.97 1.36
N GLU A 228 21.51 35.71 0.96
CA GLU A 228 20.36 34.79 0.95
C GLU A 228 19.96 34.54 2.40
N THR A 229 19.11 35.42 2.93
CA THR A 229 18.39 35.19 4.17
C THR A 229 17.71 33.84 4.08
N LEU A 230 18.07 32.93 4.99
CA LEU A 230 17.37 31.67 5.19
C LEU A 230 15.85 31.95 5.29
N PRO A 231 15.00 31.07 4.71
CA PRO A 231 13.56 31.25 4.75
C PRO A 231 13.10 31.30 6.20
N SER A 232 12.16 32.20 6.52
CA SER A 232 11.67 32.33 7.89
C SER A 232 11.07 31.00 8.37
N ALA A 233 11.15 30.75 9.69
CA ALA A 233 10.63 29.52 10.28
C ALA A 233 9.15 29.27 9.94
N ASP A 234 8.38 30.34 9.75
CA ASP A 234 6.96 30.29 9.37
C ASP A 234 6.75 29.73 7.96
N VAL A 235 7.63 30.02 7.00
CA VAL A 235 7.55 29.45 5.65
C VAL A 235 7.76 27.94 5.70
N ILE A 236 8.80 27.49 6.41
CA ILE A 236 9.09 26.06 6.58
C ILE A 236 7.90 25.37 7.28
N HIS A 237 7.37 25.98 8.34
CA HIS A 237 6.22 25.45 9.06
C HIS A 237 4.97 25.32 8.16
N ASN A 238 4.70 26.32 7.32
CA ASN A 238 3.56 26.30 6.39
C ASN A 238 3.69 25.22 5.32
N VAL A 239 4.89 25.01 4.77
CA VAL A 239 5.16 23.91 3.84
C VAL A 239 4.92 22.56 4.50
N PHE A 240 5.43 22.36 5.72
CA PHE A 240 5.19 21.12 6.46
C PHE A 240 3.74 20.93 6.91
N ALA A 241 3.00 22.02 7.15
CA ALA A 241 1.55 21.96 7.38
C ALA A 241 0.79 21.53 6.12
N SER A 242 1.21 21.98 4.94
CA SER A 242 0.69 21.54 3.64
C SER A 242 0.99 20.05 3.39
N ILE A 243 2.21 19.60 3.68
CA ILE A 243 2.62 18.19 3.57
C ILE A 243 1.74 17.27 4.44
N LYS A 244 1.37 17.72 5.65
CA LYS A 244 0.51 16.96 6.57
C LYS A 244 -0.95 16.84 6.11
N ARG A 245 -1.42 17.69 5.18
CA ARG A 245 -2.79 17.66 4.66
C ARG A 245 -2.90 16.69 3.48
N LEU A 246 -3.77 15.68 3.61
CA LEU A 246 -3.92 14.56 2.66
C LEU A 246 -4.15 14.95 1.18
N ASN A 247 -4.73 16.13 0.93
CA ASN A 247 -5.03 16.64 -0.40
C ASN A 247 -4.00 17.66 -0.94
N GLN A 248 -2.95 17.96 -0.17
CA GLN A 248 -1.90 18.93 -0.54
C GLN A 248 -0.48 18.37 -0.36
N THR A 249 -0.35 17.09 0.00
CA THR A 249 0.94 16.46 0.28
C THR A 249 1.90 16.55 -0.92
N GLU A 250 1.42 16.36 -2.14
CA GLU A 250 2.29 16.39 -3.32
C GLU A 250 2.75 17.81 -3.66
N GLU A 251 1.85 18.79 -3.61
CA GLU A 251 2.14 20.21 -3.78
C GLU A 251 3.13 20.70 -2.72
N GLY A 252 2.90 20.35 -1.45
CA GLY A 252 3.80 20.71 -0.35
C GLY A 252 5.20 20.10 -0.50
N ILE A 253 5.32 18.88 -1.04
CA ILE A 253 6.64 18.29 -1.32
C ILE A 253 7.34 19.01 -2.49
N LYS A 254 6.62 19.42 -3.53
CA LYS A 254 7.19 20.20 -4.65
C LYS A 254 7.68 21.57 -4.16
N GLU A 255 6.92 22.21 -3.28
CA GLU A 255 7.28 23.49 -2.66
C GLU A 255 8.51 23.34 -1.75
N LEU A 256 8.55 22.28 -0.92
CA LEU A 256 9.72 21.94 -0.11
C LEU A 256 10.97 21.71 -0.97
N PHE A 257 10.82 21.02 -2.11
CA PHE A 257 11.91 20.78 -3.04
C PHE A 257 12.43 22.08 -3.66
N LYS A 258 11.54 23.01 -4.02
CA LYS A 258 11.91 24.34 -4.50
C LYS A 258 12.72 25.11 -3.46
N LEU A 259 12.25 25.12 -2.21
CA LEU A 259 12.96 25.77 -1.09
C LEU A 259 14.33 25.16 -0.83
N LEU A 260 14.49 23.83 -0.93
CA LEU A 260 15.79 23.17 -0.78
C LEU A 260 16.77 23.56 -1.89
N LYS A 261 16.28 23.81 -3.11
CA LYS A 261 17.12 24.30 -4.23
C LYS A 261 17.56 25.74 -4.03
N GLU A 262 16.64 26.58 -3.55
CA GLU A 262 16.91 27.99 -3.26
C GLU A 262 17.80 28.15 -2.02
N HIS A 263 17.73 27.21 -1.06
CA HIS A 263 18.49 27.24 0.17
C HIS A 263 19.09 25.86 0.52
N PRO A 264 20.21 25.46 -0.14
CA PRO A 264 20.81 24.13 0.05
C PRO A 264 21.29 23.84 1.48
N GLN A 265 21.54 24.88 2.27
CA GLN A 265 21.98 24.81 3.67
C GLN A 265 20.82 24.54 4.65
N MET A 266 19.56 24.59 4.20
CA MET A 266 18.38 24.45 5.05
C MET A 266 18.30 23.07 5.70
N ASN A 267 18.24 23.02 7.04
CA ASN A 267 18.06 21.78 7.79
C ASN A 267 16.59 21.49 8.04
N ILE A 268 16.06 20.43 7.42
CA ILE A 268 14.66 20.01 7.56
C ILE A 268 14.46 18.83 8.50
N LEU A 269 15.53 18.32 9.14
CA LEU A 269 15.52 17.08 9.91
C LEU A 269 14.52 17.10 11.07
N SER A 270 14.43 18.22 11.79
CA SER A 270 13.48 18.40 12.90
C SER A 270 12.03 18.30 12.45
N HIS A 271 11.69 18.95 11.34
CA HIS A 271 10.35 18.94 10.76
C HIS A 271 9.99 17.58 10.15
N MET A 272 10.97 16.91 9.53
CA MET A 272 10.82 15.55 9.01
C MET A 272 10.57 14.54 10.13
N ASN A 273 11.26 14.67 11.26
CA ASN A 273 11.05 13.82 12.44
C ASN A 273 9.70 14.07 13.14
N ALA A 274 9.04 15.20 12.87
CA ALA A 274 7.68 15.47 13.36
C ALA A 274 6.58 14.83 12.48
N LEU A 275 6.94 14.18 11.37
CA LEU A 275 6.02 13.39 10.55
C LEU A 275 5.97 11.94 11.03
N ASN A 276 4.84 11.25 10.79
CA ASN A 276 4.76 9.81 11.04
C ASN A 276 5.73 9.03 10.12
N THR A 277 6.17 7.84 10.55
CA THR A 277 7.20 7.05 9.85
C THR A 277 6.90 6.84 8.37
N SER A 278 5.65 6.48 8.03
CA SER A 278 5.22 6.23 6.66
C SER A 278 5.22 7.51 5.80
N HIS A 279 4.71 8.64 6.32
CA HIS A 279 4.73 9.94 5.65
C HIS A 279 6.15 10.47 5.46
N ARG A 280 7.00 10.30 6.47
CA ARG A 280 8.39 10.72 6.44
C ARG A 280 9.16 10.00 5.33
N ILE A 281 9.04 8.67 5.25
CA ILE A 281 9.63 7.84 4.19
C ILE A 281 9.08 8.26 2.82
N TYR A 282 7.78 8.50 2.71
CA TYR A 282 7.16 8.96 1.46
C TYR A 282 7.72 10.31 1.00
N CYS A 283 7.85 11.28 1.90
CA CYS A 283 8.38 12.62 1.59
C CYS A 283 9.83 12.55 1.11
N VAL A 284 10.70 11.84 1.84
CA VAL A 284 12.12 11.64 1.45
C VAL A 284 12.21 11.01 0.06
N ARG A 285 11.46 9.93 -0.18
CA ARG A 285 11.43 9.25 -1.49
C ARG A 285 11.01 10.20 -2.60
N ARG A 286 9.99 11.03 -2.38
CA ARG A 286 9.49 11.96 -3.40
C ARG A 286 10.47 13.10 -3.68
N LEU A 287 11.14 13.65 -2.66
CA LEU A 287 12.20 14.65 -2.82
C LEU A 287 13.37 14.11 -3.64
N HIS A 288 13.83 12.88 -3.35
CA HIS A 288 14.89 12.25 -4.14
C HIS A 288 14.48 12.02 -5.61
N ARG A 289 13.22 11.65 -5.87
CA ARG A 289 12.72 11.51 -7.26
C ARG A 289 12.74 12.83 -8.02
N LEU A 290 12.33 13.92 -7.38
CA LEU A 290 12.38 15.25 -7.99
C LEU A 290 13.82 15.67 -8.30
N LEU A 291 14.75 15.41 -7.37
CA LEU A 291 16.18 15.65 -7.58
C LEU A 291 16.72 14.88 -8.80
N GLN A 292 16.42 13.59 -8.89
CA GLN A 292 16.88 12.75 -10.00
C GLN A 292 16.25 13.16 -11.34
N ALA A 293 14.96 13.54 -11.34
CA ALA A 293 14.29 14.04 -12.54
C ALA A 293 14.95 15.34 -13.06
N ASP A 294 15.35 16.24 -12.17
CA ASP A 294 15.99 17.50 -12.55
C ASP A 294 17.45 17.33 -12.97
N ILE A 295 18.16 16.35 -12.41
CA ILE A 295 19.49 15.95 -12.90
C ILE A 295 19.37 15.31 -14.30
N ALA A 296 18.38 14.44 -14.50
CA ALA A 296 18.16 13.77 -15.78
C ALA A 296 17.72 14.72 -16.90
N SER A 297 16.96 15.78 -16.57
CA SER A 297 16.54 16.81 -17.52
C SER A 297 17.60 17.88 -17.79
N GLY A 298 18.75 17.82 -17.10
CA GLY A 298 19.84 18.80 -17.25
C GLY A 298 19.58 20.14 -16.54
N LEU A 299 18.48 20.25 -15.76
CA LEU A 299 18.19 21.42 -14.93
C LEU A 299 19.15 21.54 -13.74
N LEU A 300 19.76 20.43 -13.32
CA LEU A 300 20.80 20.38 -12.30
C LEU A 300 22.02 19.63 -12.81
N PRO A 301 23.24 20.03 -12.42
CA PRO A 301 24.46 19.33 -12.80
C PRO A 301 24.50 17.91 -12.21
N LYS A 302 25.16 16.99 -12.92
CA LYS A 302 25.40 15.63 -12.43
C LYS A 302 26.22 15.70 -11.14
N GLY A 303 25.70 15.11 -10.07
CA GLY A 303 26.33 15.14 -8.74
C GLY A 303 25.85 16.27 -7.81
N TYR A 304 24.83 17.04 -8.20
CA TYR A 304 24.21 18.03 -7.31
C TYR A 304 23.56 17.36 -6.09
N VAL A 305 23.91 17.83 -4.89
CA VAL A 305 23.44 17.27 -3.61
C VAL A 305 22.56 18.30 -2.90
N LEU A 306 21.35 17.89 -2.52
CA LEU A 306 20.50 18.63 -1.58
C LEU A 306 20.61 18.02 -0.19
N ASN A 307 20.45 18.85 0.84
CA ASN A 307 20.41 18.41 2.24
C ASN A 307 19.06 17.71 2.57
N ILE A 308 18.78 16.62 1.87
CA ILE A 308 17.66 15.74 2.13
C ILE A 308 18.13 14.72 3.18
N PRO A 309 17.46 14.61 4.34
CA PRO A 309 17.82 13.65 5.38
C PRO A 309 17.92 12.23 4.83
N LYS A 310 19.01 11.53 5.14
CA LYS A 310 19.13 10.12 4.79
C LYS A 310 18.18 9.32 5.69
N PRO A 311 17.70 8.13 5.25
CA PRO A 311 16.85 7.28 6.07
C PRO A 311 17.43 6.96 7.45
N GLU A 312 18.76 6.91 7.57
CA GLU A 312 19.52 6.65 8.79
C GLU A 312 19.47 7.79 9.81
N ASP A 313 19.35 9.05 9.36
CA ASP A 313 19.29 10.23 10.21
C ASP A 313 17.91 10.39 10.89
N LEU A 314 16.93 9.60 10.46
CA LEU A 314 15.55 9.67 10.90
C LEU A 314 15.34 8.80 12.12
N LYS A 315 14.82 9.37 13.22
CA LYS A 315 14.51 8.61 14.43
C LYS A 315 13.60 7.42 14.11
N VAL A 316 14.09 6.20 14.29
CA VAL A 316 13.27 4.99 14.28
C VAL A 316 12.52 5.00 15.62
N ALA A 317 11.19 5.16 15.58
CA ALA A 317 10.39 4.95 16.78
C ALA A 317 10.60 3.47 17.21
N PRO A 318 10.86 3.19 18.49
CA PRO A 318 10.96 1.81 18.95
C PRO A 318 9.63 1.07 18.70
N PRO A 319 9.69 -0.27 18.55
CA PRO A 319 8.54 -1.11 18.20
C PRO A 319 7.35 -0.98 19.15
#